data_AF-A0A2D6MP28-F1
#
_entry.id   AF-A0A2D6MP28-F1
#
_cell.length_a   1.000
_cell.length_b   1.000
_cell.length_c   1.000
_cell.angle_alpha   90.00
_cell.angle_beta   90.00
_cell.angle_gamma   90.00
#
_symmetry.space_group_name_H-M   'P 1'
#
loop_
_entity.id
_entity.type
_entity.pdbx_description
1 polymer ?
#
loop_
_entity_poly.entity_id
_entity_poly.type
_entity_poly.pdbx_seq_one_letter_code
_entity_poly.pdbx_strand_id
1 'polypeptide(L)'
;MDTYTIYGDLACREVIALTTTLVAKGLEFTVVEEAASLSFALATRSGQDHGPYLRTPEGFVLSGLHAMLDWLERLHPEPALLPTTPVRRTCARLLEDWIELWLPLWPRRSWATLERLGRHLDSAGFLLGSEPWRPDWLLAAWLEGDVLVHDHARAHLDRQAPRLVELGHDLLHVDLRRTPAVDDAIPISLLPVLGELAQDYHAYLEGNQRALKDDADQVTLDLGLGRRVLPVRRGCEQRRIEIGCELALLDRFVRRDVSRVLDPVGAWHALRLPPAIEASDPSDPRSL
;
A
#
# COMPACT_ATOMS: atom_id res chain seq x y z
N MET A 1 -12.42 -27.51 5.04
CA MET A 1 -12.29 -26.12 4.58
C MET A 1 -10.82 -25.85 4.49
N ASP A 2 -10.41 -25.18 3.42
CA ASP A 2 -9.02 -24.95 3.07
C ASP A 2 -8.53 -23.72 3.85
N THR A 3 -7.76 -23.96 4.92
CA THR A 3 -7.36 -22.93 5.90
C THR A 3 -5.97 -22.38 5.58
N TYR A 4 -5.85 -21.05 5.52
CA TYR A 4 -4.56 -20.36 5.40
C TYR A 4 -3.80 -20.35 6.73
N THR A 5 -2.47 -20.31 6.67
CA THR A 5 -1.64 -20.08 7.86
C THR A 5 -0.76 -18.86 7.66
N ILE A 6 -0.92 -17.86 8.52
CA ILE A 6 -0.03 -16.70 8.59
C ILE A 6 1.03 -16.98 9.63
N TYR A 7 2.29 -16.78 9.27
CA TYR A 7 3.42 -16.81 10.20
C TYR A 7 3.93 -15.38 10.39
N GLY A 8 3.91 -14.93 11.65
CA GLY A 8 4.36 -13.59 12.01
C GLY A 8 3.81 -13.12 13.35
N ASP A 9 4.15 -11.89 13.71
CA ASP A 9 3.72 -11.22 14.94
C ASP A 9 2.50 -10.32 14.68
N LEU A 10 1.42 -10.49 15.47
CA LEU A 10 0.21 -9.65 15.40
C LEU A 10 0.47 -8.19 15.78
N ALA A 11 1.61 -7.85 16.37
CA ALA A 11 2.03 -6.47 16.56
C ALA A 11 2.59 -5.82 15.28
N CYS A 12 2.97 -6.62 14.28
CA CYS A 12 3.50 -6.11 13.01
C CYS A 12 2.35 -5.66 12.09
N ARG A 13 2.43 -4.42 11.60
CA ARG A 13 1.44 -3.85 10.66
C ARG A 13 1.18 -4.73 9.44
N GLU A 14 2.19 -5.45 8.94
CA GLU A 14 2.02 -6.29 7.74
C GLU A 14 1.15 -7.52 8.03
N VAL A 15 1.30 -8.09 9.23
CA VAL A 15 0.42 -9.17 9.70
C VAL A 15 -0.99 -8.64 9.98
N ILE A 16 -1.12 -7.45 10.58
CA ILE A 16 -2.42 -6.80 10.79
C ILE A 16 -3.14 -6.58 9.45
N ALA A 17 -2.45 -6.05 8.45
CA ALA A 17 -3.00 -5.82 7.11
C ALA A 17 -3.46 -7.13 6.45
N LEU A 18 -2.63 -8.17 6.52
CA LEU A 18 -2.93 -9.46 5.92
C LEU A 18 -4.11 -10.15 6.60
N THR A 19 -4.12 -10.19 7.93
CA THR A 19 -5.20 -10.81 8.72
C THR A 19 -6.54 -10.11 8.47
N THR A 20 -6.58 -8.79 8.55
CA THR A 20 -7.81 -8.01 8.32
C THR A 20 -8.28 -8.11 6.86
N THR A 21 -7.37 -8.25 5.89
CA THR A 21 -7.71 -8.54 4.49
C THR A 21 -8.32 -9.94 4.32
N LEU A 22 -7.77 -10.97 4.96
CA LEU A 22 -8.36 -12.32 4.92
C LEU A 22 -9.76 -12.34 5.55
N VAL A 23 -9.95 -11.61 6.65
CA VAL A 23 -11.28 -11.41 7.26
C VAL A 23 -12.23 -10.75 6.26
N ALA A 24 -11.81 -9.66 5.60
CA ALA A 24 -12.60 -8.97 4.59
C ALA A 24 -12.97 -9.88 3.40
N LYS A 25 -12.07 -10.80 3.02
CA LYS A 25 -12.32 -11.82 1.99
C LYS A 25 -13.16 -13.00 2.46
N GLY A 26 -13.51 -13.08 3.75
CA GLY A 26 -14.24 -14.21 4.32
C GLY A 26 -13.45 -15.52 4.29
N LEU A 27 -12.11 -15.45 4.30
CA LEU A 27 -11.22 -16.60 4.23
C LEU A 27 -10.86 -17.09 5.64
N GLU A 28 -10.87 -18.41 5.84
CA GLU A 28 -10.43 -19.01 7.09
C GLU A 28 -8.91 -19.02 7.18
N PHE A 29 -8.38 -18.58 8.33
CA PHE A 29 -6.95 -18.60 8.59
C PHE A 29 -6.62 -18.85 10.04
N THR A 30 -5.36 -19.20 10.27
CA THR A 30 -4.74 -19.31 11.59
C THR A 30 -3.48 -18.45 11.60
N VAL A 31 -3.17 -17.85 12.76
CA VAL A 31 -1.94 -17.09 12.97
C VAL A 31 -1.03 -17.91 13.87
N VAL A 32 0.23 -18.06 13.46
CA VAL A 32 1.26 -18.79 14.19
C VAL A 32 2.40 -17.83 14.47
N GLU A 33 2.69 -17.62 15.75
CA GLU A 33 3.84 -16.83 16.17
C GLU A 33 5.14 -17.50 15.71
N GLU A 34 6.02 -16.71 15.13
CA GLU A 34 7.20 -17.21 14.44
C GLU A 34 8.37 -17.43 15.42
N ALA A 35 8.76 -18.69 15.62
CA ALA A 35 10.01 -19.02 16.28
C ALA A 35 11.20 -18.87 15.29
N ALA A 36 12.38 -18.48 15.77
CA ALA A 36 13.56 -18.24 14.93
C ALA A 36 13.93 -19.42 14.00
N SER A 37 13.76 -20.67 14.46
CA SER A 37 14.01 -21.87 13.64
C SER A 37 12.99 -22.07 12.51
N LEU A 38 11.73 -21.65 12.74
CA LEU A 38 10.68 -21.68 11.75
C LEU A 38 10.90 -20.60 10.69
N SER A 39 11.37 -19.42 11.11
CA SER A 39 11.68 -18.30 10.22
C SER A 39 12.68 -18.66 9.15
N PHE A 40 13.80 -19.29 9.53
CA PHE A 40 14.80 -19.72 8.55
C PHE A 40 14.24 -20.71 7.51
N ALA A 41 13.38 -21.64 7.95
CA ALA A 41 12.76 -22.60 7.04
C ALA A 41 11.75 -21.94 6.09
N LEU A 42 11.01 -20.93 6.56
CA LEU A 42 10.07 -20.16 5.75
C LEU A 42 10.81 -19.25 4.76
N ALA A 43 11.85 -18.54 5.21
CA ALA A 43 12.70 -17.71 4.36
C ALA A 43 13.33 -18.51 3.20
N THR A 44 13.82 -19.71 3.50
CA THR A 44 14.38 -20.61 2.47
C THR A 44 13.34 -21.01 1.43
N ARG A 45 12.07 -21.14 1.82
CA ARG A 45 10.98 -21.53 0.91
C ARG A 45 10.42 -20.38 0.10
N SER A 46 10.32 -19.20 0.69
CA SER A 46 9.73 -18.03 0.05
C SER A 46 10.76 -17.19 -0.72
N GLY A 47 12.06 -17.34 -0.40
CA GLY A 47 13.13 -16.53 -0.99
C GLY A 47 13.29 -15.15 -0.35
N GLN A 48 12.62 -14.87 0.79
CA GLN A 48 12.77 -13.62 1.53
C GLN A 48 13.10 -13.85 3.01
N ASP A 49 14.09 -13.11 3.50
CA ASP A 49 14.69 -13.31 4.83
C ASP A 49 13.82 -12.86 6.00
N HIS A 50 12.66 -12.27 5.72
CA HIS A 50 11.76 -11.69 6.72
C HIS A 50 10.30 -11.88 6.32
N GLY A 51 9.48 -12.19 7.33
CA GLY A 51 8.04 -12.32 7.22
C GLY A 51 7.31 -10.97 7.14
N PRO A 52 5.97 -10.99 7.07
CA PRO A 52 5.13 -12.17 7.27
C PRO A 52 5.24 -13.19 6.14
N TYR A 53 4.87 -14.44 6.46
CA TYR A 53 4.71 -15.51 5.48
C TYR A 53 3.26 -15.99 5.45
N LEU A 54 2.75 -16.27 4.25
CA LEU A 54 1.42 -16.85 4.06
C LEU A 54 1.58 -18.25 3.47
N ARG A 55 1.16 -19.27 4.21
CA ARG A 55 1.03 -20.63 3.68
C ARG A 55 -0.37 -20.87 3.16
N THR A 56 -0.46 -21.22 1.89
CA THR A 56 -1.72 -21.59 1.24
C THR A 56 -2.20 -22.96 1.71
N PRO A 57 -3.48 -23.30 1.52
CA PRO A 57 -4.01 -24.63 1.82
C PRO A 57 -3.28 -25.76 1.07
N GLU A 58 -2.79 -25.48 -0.14
CA GLU A 58 -2.01 -26.40 -0.97
C GLU A 58 -0.55 -26.54 -0.52
N GLY A 59 -0.12 -25.73 0.45
CA GLY A 59 1.21 -25.81 1.07
C GLY A 59 2.27 -24.90 0.45
N PHE A 60 1.92 -24.04 -0.51
CA PHE A 60 2.82 -23.00 -1.01
C PHE A 60 3.07 -21.96 0.09
N VAL A 61 4.28 -21.40 0.14
CA VAL A 61 4.64 -20.34 1.09
C VAL A 61 4.96 -19.09 0.29
N LEU A 62 4.17 -18.05 0.52
CA LEU A 62 4.34 -16.73 -0.07
C LEU A 62 5.03 -15.81 0.94
N SER A 63 5.73 -14.79 0.44
CA SER A 63 6.32 -13.69 1.22
C SER A 63 6.01 -12.34 0.56
N GLY A 64 6.24 -11.24 1.30
CA GLY A 64 6.00 -9.88 0.80
C GLY A 64 4.52 -9.50 0.78
N LEU A 65 4.12 -8.56 1.64
CA LEU A 65 2.71 -8.19 1.82
C LEU A 65 2.04 -7.82 0.49
N HIS A 66 2.63 -6.91 -0.29
CA HIS A 66 2.10 -6.51 -1.60
C HIS A 66 1.84 -7.71 -2.53
N ALA A 67 2.82 -8.61 -2.67
CA ALA A 67 2.71 -9.80 -3.53
C ALA A 67 1.62 -10.76 -3.04
N MET A 68 1.53 -10.99 -1.72
CA MET A 68 0.46 -11.79 -1.11
C MET A 68 -0.91 -11.21 -1.38
N LEU A 69 -1.09 -9.90 -1.18
CA LEU A 69 -2.38 -9.23 -1.36
C LEU A 69 -2.80 -9.26 -2.83
N ASP A 70 -1.87 -9.10 -3.77
CA ASP A 70 -2.15 -9.23 -5.21
C ASP A 70 -2.47 -10.67 -5.61
N TRP A 71 -1.80 -11.66 -5.02
CA TRP A 71 -2.13 -13.07 -5.22
C TRP A 71 -3.52 -13.41 -4.68
N LEU A 72 -3.85 -12.94 -3.48
CA LEU A 72 -5.17 -13.12 -2.86
C LEU A 72 -6.28 -12.45 -3.68
N GLU A 73 -6.06 -11.24 -4.19
CA GLU A 73 -7.03 -10.54 -5.03
C GLU A 73 -7.31 -11.28 -6.34
N ARG A 74 -6.28 -11.91 -6.94
CA ARG A 74 -6.44 -12.73 -8.14
C ARG A 74 -7.16 -14.04 -7.88
N LEU A 75 -6.83 -14.72 -6.78
CA LEU A 75 -7.40 -16.02 -6.44
C LEU A 75 -8.83 -15.90 -5.91
N HIS A 76 -9.10 -14.85 -5.13
CA HIS A 76 -10.38 -14.55 -4.50
C HIS A 76 -10.87 -13.16 -4.94
N PRO A 77 -11.37 -13.03 -6.19
CA PRO A 77 -11.75 -11.73 -6.75
C PRO A 77 -12.92 -11.06 -6.01
N GLU A 78 -13.72 -11.82 -5.27
CA GLU A 78 -14.86 -11.31 -4.51
C GLU A 78 -14.70 -11.53 -2.99
N PRO A 79 -15.02 -10.51 -2.16
CA PRO A 79 -15.34 -9.14 -2.55
C PRO A 79 -14.11 -8.41 -3.12
N ALA A 80 -14.28 -7.60 -4.17
CA ALA A 80 -13.18 -6.82 -4.73
C ALA A 80 -12.64 -5.81 -3.70
N LEU A 81 -11.32 -5.81 -3.48
CA LEU A 81 -10.64 -4.85 -2.61
C LEU A 81 -9.85 -3.80 -3.41
N LEU A 82 -9.74 -3.95 -4.73
CA LEU A 82 -9.26 -2.90 -5.61
C LEU A 82 -10.38 -2.35 -6.51
N PRO A 83 -10.39 -1.04 -6.79
CA PRO A 83 -11.27 -0.49 -7.81
C PRO A 83 -10.99 -1.14 -9.17
N THR A 84 -12.05 -1.35 -9.95
CA THR A 84 -11.97 -1.81 -11.34
C THR A 84 -11.84 -0.65 -12.33
N THR A 85 -12.24 0.56 -11.90
CA THR A 85 -12.18 1.74 -12.76
C THR A 85 -10.75 2.33 -12.79
N PRO A 86 -10.21 2.67 -13.97
CA PRO A 86 -8.78 2.96 -14.13
C PRO A 86 -8.21 4.10 -13.27
N VAL A 87 -8.95 5.21 -13.10
CA VAL A 87 -8.47 6.35 -12.30
C VAL A 87 -8.37 5.93 -10.83
N ARG A 88 -9.46 5.40 -10.27
CA ARG A 88 -9.48 4.95 -8.87
C ARG A 88 -8.49 3.83 -8.62
N ARG A 89 -8.35 2.88 -9.55
CA ARG A 89 -7.39 1.78 -9.44
C ARG A 89 -5.96 2.30 -9.37
N THR A 90 -5.60 3.22 -10.26
CA THR A 90 -4.25 3.81 -10.25
C THR A 90 -3.99 4.58 -8.96
N CYS A 91 -4.98 5.35 -8.49
CA CYS A 91 -4.87 6.06 -7.21
C CYS A 91 -4.76 5.11 -6.02
N ALA A 92 -5.49 3.99 -6.02
CA ALA A 92 -5.37 2.95 -5.00
C ALA A 92 -3.94 2.41 -4.94
N ARG A 93 -3.39 1.98 -6.08
CA ARG A 93 -2.01 1.49 -6.16
C ARG A 93 -0.99 2.49 -5.63
N LEU A 94 -1.10 3.76 -6.02
CA LEU A 94 -0.23 4.82 -5.51
C LEU A 94 -0.32 5.01 -3.99
N LEU A 95 -1.53 4.95 -3.44
CA LEU A 95 -1.75 5.05 -2.01
C LEU A 95 -1.19 3.83 -1.26
N GLU A 96 -1.33 2.61 -1.80
CA GLU A 96 -0.73 1.41 -1.21
C GLU A 96 0.79 1.53 -1.12
N ASP A 97 1.42 1.93 -2.22
CA ASP A 97 2.87 2.14 -2.30
C ASP A 97 3.33 3.21 -1.30
N TRP A 98 2.61 4.33 -1.23
CA TRP A 98 2.92 5.42 -0.31
C TRP A 98 2.75 5.00 1.15
N ILE A 99 1.65 4.33 1.51
CA ILE A 99 1.37 3.89 2.88
C ILE A 99 2.38 2.83 3.34
N GLU A 100 2.74 1.88 2.48
CA GLU A 100 3.60 0.77 2.87
C GLU A 100 5.09 1.15 2.85
N LEU A 101 5.52 1.88 1.81
CA LEU A 101 6.95 2.10 1.56
C LEU A 101 7.46 3.45 2.04
N TRP A 102 6.59 4.44 2.22
CA TRP A 102 7.01 5.83 2.44
C TRP A 102 6.52 6.42 3.74
N LEU A 103 5.22 6.35 4.01
CA LEU A 103 4.58 6.88 5.21
C LEU A 103 5.27 6.44 6.52
N PRO A 104 5.77 5.20 6.66
CA PRO A 104 6.48 4.78 7.87
C PRO A 104 7.91 5.34 8.00
N LEU A 105 8.51 5.75 6.90
CA LEU A 105 9.82 6.44 6.89
C LEU A 105 9.69 7.94 7.11
N TRP A 106 8.50 8.46 6.79
CA TRP A 106 8.19 9.87 6.87
C TRP A 106 8.42 10.35 8.31
N PRO A 107 9.04 11.52 8.52
CA PRO A 107 9.46 11.94 9.85
C PRO A 107 8.24 11.97 10.78
N ARG A 108 8.43 11.43 11.99
CA ARG A 108 7.48 11.26 13.11
C ARG A 108 6.65 12.51 13.53
N ARG A 109 6.73 13.63 12.79
CA ARG A 109 6.09 14.93 13.06
C ARG A 109 5.09 15.36 12.00
N SER A 110 4.73 14.54 11.01
CA SER A 110 3.74 14.95 10.01
C SER A 110 2.30 14.83 10.53
N TRP A 111 2.05 15.31 11.76
CA TRP A 111 0.69 15.46 12.30
C TRP A 111 -0.22 16.18 11.31
N ALA A 112 0.31 17.14 10.54
CA ALA A 112 -0.44 17.79 9.47
C ALA A 112 -0.92 16.85 8.36
N THR A 113 -0.17 15.79 8.02
CA THR A 113 -0.54 14.75 7.06
C THR A 113 -1.65 13.88 7.64
N LEU A 114 -1.48 13.41 8.88
CA LEU A 114 -2.50 12.62 9.59
C LEU A 114 -3.79 13.43 9.80
N GLU A 115 -3.70 14.68 10.21
CA GLU A 115 -4.84 15.58 10.35
C GLU A 115 -5.52 15.86 9.00
N ARG A 116 -4.77 15.88 7.90
CA ARG A 116 -5.33 16.02 6.55
C ARG A 116 -6.01 14.73 6.10
N LEU A 117 -5.42 13.57 6.35
CA LEU A 117 -6.05 12.28 6.13
C LEU A 117 -7.33 12.16 6.96
N GLY A 118 -7.30 12.54 8.24
CA GLY A 118 -8.48 12.60 9.12
C GLY A 118 -9.60 13.44 8.53
N ARG A 119 -9.31 14.70 8.15
CA ARG A 119 -10.29 15.57 7.49
C ARG A 119 -10.81 15.02 6.17
N HIS A 120 -9.97 14.30 5.43
CA HIS A 120 -10.40 13.62 4.21
C HIS A 120 -11.38 12.49 4.54
N LEU A 121 -11.05 11.61 5.49
CA LEU A 121 -11.92 10.51 5.94
C LEU A 121 -13.24 11.03 6.55
N ASP A 122 -13.21 12.14 7.30
CA ASP A 122 -14.42 12.84 7.76
C ASP A 122 -15.35 13.22 6.60
N SER A 123 -14.76 13.68 5.48
CA SER A 123 -15.53 14.15 4.33
C SER A 123 -15.98 13.05 3.37
N ALA A 124 -15.17 12.02 3.21
CA ALA A 124 -15.31 11.03 2.13
C ALA A 124 -15.76 9.66 2.65
N GLY A 125 -15.53 9.35 3.92
CA GLY A 125 -15.67 8.01 4.51
C GLY A 125 -14.36 7.25 4.50
N PHE A 126 -13.84 6.96 3.31
CA PHE A 126 -12.61 6.21 3.05
C PHE A 126 -11.74 6.92 2.01
N LEU A 127 -10.52 6.41 1.78
CA LEU A 127 -9.49 7.08 0.96
C LEU A 127 -9.95 7.40 -0.47
N LEU A 128 -10.79 6.55 -1.07
CA LEU A 128 -11.29 6.74 -2.44
C LEU A 128 -12.80 7.03 -2.51
N GLY A 129 -13.39 7.46 -1.40
CA GLY A 129 -14.81 7.82 -1.32
C GLY A 129 -15.56 7.03 -0.25
N SER A 130 -16.85 6.80 -0.47
CA SER A 130 -17.74 6.21 0.54
C SER A 130 -17.55 4.71 0.77
N GLU A 131 -16.69 4.05 -0.01
CA GLU A 131 -16.41 2.63 0.08
C GLU A 131 -14.92 2.40 0.35
N PRO A 132 -14.57 1.44 1.23
CA PRO A 132 -13.18 1.13 1.49
C PRO A 132 -12.55 0.38 0.34
N TRP A 133 -11.28 0.60 0.12
CA TRP A 133 -10.45 -0.18 -0.79
C TRP A 133 -9.22 -0.63 -0.02
N ARG A 134 -8.46 -1.57 -0.57
CA ARG A 134 -7.26 -2.14 0.04
C ARG A 134 -6.30 -1.11 0.68
N PRO A 135 -6.07 0.10 0.11
CA PRO A 135 -5.33 1.17 0.81
C PRO A 135 -5.84 1.51 2.21
N ASP A 136 -7.16 1.43 2.47
CA ASP A 136 -7.75 1.71 3.77
C ASP A 136 -7.35 0.67 4.82
N TRP A 137 -7.28 -0.61 4.45
CA TRP A 137 -6.75 -1.67 5.33
C TRP A 137 -5.26 -1.49 5.60
N LEU A 138 -4.47 -1.09 4.60
CA LEU A 138 -3.06 -0.79 4.80
C LEU A 138 -2.87 0.41 5.74
N LEU A 139 -3.68 1.47 5.57
CA LEU A 139 -3.64 2.65 6.42
C LEU A 139 -4.02 2.28 7.87
N ALA A 140 -5.12 1.54 8.05
CA ALA A 140 -5.55 1.08 9.37
C ALA A 140 -4.50 0.21 10.05
N ALA A 141 -3.90 -0.72 9.31
CA ALA A 141 -2.87 -1.60 9.85
C ALA A 141 -1.60 -0.86 10.26
N TRP A 142 -1.17 0.13 9.46
CA TRP A 142 -0.06 1.00 9.84
C TRP A 142 -0.39 1.85 11.06
N LEU A 143 -1.60 2.42 11.12
CA LEU A 143 -2.05 3.18 12.29
C LEU A 143 -2.02 2.30 13.55
N GLU A 144 -2.61 1.11 13.52
CA GLU A 144 -2.69 0.22 14.69
C GLU A 144 -1.36 -0.39 15.08
N GLY A 145 -0.47 -0.70 14.12
CA GLY A 145 0.84 -1.31 14.40
C GLY A 145 1.91 -0.30 14.83
N ASP A 146 1.91 0.91 14.27
CA ASP A 146 3.04 1.83 14.40
C ASP A 146 2.70 3.15 15.11
N VAL A 147 1.44 3.60 15.05
CA VAL A 147 1.05 4.94 15.50
C VAL A 147 0.24 4.90 16.79
N LEU A 148 -0.89 4.18 16.76
CA LEU A 148 -1.88 4.13 17.82
C LEU A 148 -1.47 3.20 18.98
N VAL A 149 -0.37 2.46 18.84
CA VAL A 149 0.35 1.80 19.95
C VAL A 149 0.92 2.80 20.96
N HIS A 150 1.05 4.07 20.59
CA HIS A 150 1.56 5.12 21.45
C HIS A 150 0.41 5.97 22.02
N ASP A 151 0.22 5.93 23.34
CA ASP A 151 -0.88 6.64 24.02
C ASP A 151 -0.97 8.14 23.68
N HIS A 152 0.17 8.82 23.59
CA HIS A 152 0.21 10.25 23.24
C HIS A 152 -0.23 10.51 21.80
N ALA A 153 0.11 9.62 20.87
CA ALA A 153 -0.31 9.71 19.48
C ALA A 153 -1.81 9.44 19.37
N ARG A 154 -2.30 8.39 20.04
CA ARG A 154 -3.72 8.08 20.13
C ARG A 154 -4.52 9.26 20.69
N ALA A 155 -4.11 9.85 21.81
CA ALA A 155 -4.78 11.01 22.42
C ALA A 155 -4.70 12.30 21.58
N HIS A 156 -3.69 12.44 20.70
CA HIS A 156 -3.64 13.52 19.74
C HIS A 156 -4.64 13.30 18.61
N LEU A 157 -4.61 12.13 17.98
CA LEU A 157 -5.48 11.80 16.84
C LEU A 157 -6.95 11.71 17.25
N ASP A 158 -7.26 11.20 18.43
CA ASP A 158 -8.64 11.19 18.95
C ASP A 158 -9.24 12.60 19.00
N ARG A 159 -8.42 13.63 19.27
CA ARG A 159 -8.86 15.04 19.31
C ARG A 159 -8.84 15.73 17.96
N GLN A 160 -7.88 15.41 17.08
CA GLN A 160 -7.64 16.17 15.84
C GLN A 160 -8.11 15.45 14.57
N ALA A 161 -8.24 14.13 14.61
CA ALA A 161 -8.53 13.26 13.48
C ALA A 161 -9.19 11.94 13.95
N PRO A 162 -10.33 11.98 14.68
CA PRO A 162 -10.93 10.80 15.31
C PRO A 162 -11.23 9.67 14.32
N ARG A 163 -11.57 10.00 13.06
CA ARG A 163 -11.79 9.00 12.00
C ARG A 163 -10.59 8.11 11.72
N LEU A 164 -9.36 8.58 11.96
CA LEU A 164 -8.19 7.71 11.83
C LEU A 164 -8.12 6.68 12.96
N VAL A 165 -8.57 7.04 14.17
CA VAL A 165 -8.62 6.12 15.32
C VAL A 165 -9.72 5.07 15.12
N GLU A 166 -10.83 5.46 14.51
CA GLU A 166 -11.99 4.59 14.26
C GLU A 166 -11.82 3.69 13.02
N LEU A 167 -10.88 4.00 12.11
CA LEU A 167 -10.79 3.37 10.80
C LEU A 167 -10.67 1.83 10.87
N GLY A 168 -9.82 1.30 11.75
CA GLY A 168 -9.66 -0.14 11.92
C GLY A 168 -10.95 -0.82 12.39
N HIS A 169 -11.67 -0.19 13.31
CA HIS A 169 -12.97 -0.68 13.78
C HIS A 169 -14.02 -0.64 12.67
N ASP A 170 -14.09 0.45 11.90
CA ASP A 170 -15.04 0.59 10.80
C ASP A 170 -14.84 -0.50 9.72
N LEU A 171 -13.59 -0.81 9.39
CA LEU A 171 -13.24 -1.84 8.40
C LEU A 171 -13.59 -3.26 8.85
N LEU A 172 -13.66 -3.54 10.15
CA LEU A 172 -14.10 -4.84 10.67
C LEU A 172 -15.61 -5.06 10.56
N HIS A 173 -16.39 -3.98 10.43
CA HIS A 173 -17.86 -4.02 10.43
C HIS A 173 -18.48 -3.64 9.08
N VAL A 174 -17.67 -3.30 8.08
CA VAL A 174 -18.16 -2.87 6.78
C VAL A 174 -18.80 -4.03 6.01
N ASP A 175 -19.98 -3.81 5.43
CA ASP A 175 -20.58 -4.74 4.47
C ASP A 175 -19.97 -4.51 3.09
N LEU A 176 -19.25 -5.52 2.58
CA LEU A 176 -18.56 -5.46 1.30
C LEU A 176 -19.44 -5.88 0.11
N ARG A 177 -20.74 -6.14 0.31
CA ARG A 177 -21.70 -6.39 -0.78
C ARG A 177 -21.96 -5.08 -1.54
N ARG A 178 -21.22 -4.87 -2.63
CA ARG A 178 -21.24 -3.62 -3.39
C ARG A 178 -22.13 -3.69 -4.62
N THR A 179 -22.63 -2.52 -5.00
CA THR A 179 -23.11 -2.26 -6.36
C THR A 179 -21.97 -1.51 -7.07
N PRO A 180 -21.62 -1.81 -8.33
CA PRO A 180 -20.49 -1.16 -9.00
C PRO A 180 -20.60 0.36 -8.95
N ALA A 181 -19.53 1.03 -8.48
CA ALA A 181 -19.44 2.49 -8.52
C ALA A 181 -19.60 2.98 -9.97
N VAL A 182 -20.48 3.95 -10.17
CA VAL A 182 -20.85 4.45 -11.51
C VAL A 182 -19.84 5.48 -12.04
N ASP A 183 -19.04 6.11 -11.17
CA ASP A 183 -18.12 7.20 -11.53
C ASP A 183 -16.67 6.90 -11.18
N ASP A 184 -15.76 7.15 -12.14
CA ASP A 184 -14.31 6.96 -12.03
C ASP A 184 -13.63 8.26 -11.55
N ALA A 185 -14.24 8.94 -10.60
CA ALA A 185 -13.72 10.16 -9.97
C ALA A 185 -13.20 9.87 -8.56
N ILE A 186 -12.14 10.59 -8.16
CA ILE A 186 -11.64 10.61 -6.79
C ILE A 186 -12.23 11.79 -5.99
N PRO A 187 -12.38 11.67 -4.66
CA PRO A 187 -12.85 12.80 -3.85
C PRO A 187 -11.90 14.00 -3.94
N ILE A 188 -12.47 15.20 -4.11
CA ILE A 188 -11.69 16.45 -4.16
C ILE A 188 -10.85 16.65 -2.89
N SER A 189 -11.37 16.21 -1.74
CA SER A 189 -10.66 16.27 -0.45
C SER A 189 -9.39 15.42 -0.40
N LEU A 190 -9.19 14.47 -1.33
CA LEU A 190 -7.98 13.66 -1.44
C LEU A 190 -6.85 14.41 -2.18
N LEU A 191 -7.16 15.40 -3.02
CA LEU A 191 -6.14 16.08 -3.85
C LEU A 191 -4.97 16.67 -3.02
N PRO A 192 -5.19 17.28 -1.85
CA PRO A 192 -4.09 17.77 -1.01
C PRO A 192 -3.20 16.67 -0.40
N VAL A 193 -3.70 15.42 -0.29
CA VAL A 193 -2.90 14.26 0.12
C VAL A 193 -2.06 13.78 -1.06
N LEU A 194 -2.66 13.66 -2.25
CA LEU A 194 -1.93 13.29 -3.46
C LEU A 194 -0.84 14.30 -3.83
N GLY A 195 -1.10 15.59 -3.60
CA GLY A 195 -0.08 16.64 -3.78
C GLY A 195 1.11 16.51 -2.81
N GLU A 196 0.88 16.03 -1.58
CA GLU A 196 1.97 15.73 -0.64
C GLU A 196 2.76 14.51 -1.10
N LEU A 197 2.05 13.40 -1.41
CA LEU A 197 2.62 12.17 -1.97
C LEU A 197 3.52 12.46 -3.18
N ALA A 198 3.11 13.37 -4.04
CA ALA A 198 3.88 13.76 -5.21
C ALA A 198 5.15 14.54 -4.85
N GLN A 199 5.07 15.46 -3.88
CA GLN A 199 6.22 16.26 -3.46
C GLN A 199 7.29 15.42 -2.78
N ASP A 200 6.90 14.34 -2.11
CA ASP A 200 7.80 13.54 -1.31
C ASP A 200 8.17 12.19 -1.96
N TYR A 201 7.24 11.25 -1.96
CA TYR A 201 7.43 9.88 -2.37
C TYR A 201 7.69 9.80 -3.85
N HIS A 202 6.92 10.54 -4.65
CA HIS A 202 7.08 10.54 -6.10
C HIS A 202 8.41 11.18 -6.50
N ALA A 203 8.82 12.27 -5.85
CA ALA A 203 10.15 12.84 -6.03
C ALA A 203 11.26 11.85 -5.63
N TYR A 204 11.06 11.08 -4.56
CA TYR A 204 11.95 9.99 -4.20
C TYR A 204 11.98 8.88 -5.27
N LEU A 205 10.85 8.49 -5.85
CA LEU A 205 10.81 7.47 -6.91
C LEU A 205 11.66 7.87 -8.12
N GLU A 206 11.63 9.15 -8.52
CA GLU A 206 12.48 9.68 -9.60
C GLU A 206 13.96 9.61 -9.24
N GLY A 207 14.31 10.04 -8.02
CA GLY A 207 15.68 9.96 -7.52
C GLY A 207 16.19 8.53 -7.38
N ASN A 208 15.34 7.61 -6.90
CA ASN A 208 15.63 6.19 -6.74
C ASN A 208 15.86 5.51 -8.09
N GLN A 209 15.00 5.80 -9.07
CA GLN A 209 15.13 5.34 -10.45
C GLN A 209 16.46 5.82 -11.07
N ARG A 210 16.84 7.08 -10.84
CA ARG A 210 18.12 7.63 -11.30
C ARG A 210 19.30 6.93 -10.64
N ALA A 211 19.30 6.85 -9.32
CA ALA A 211 20.37 6.26 -8.54
C ALA A 211 20.61 4.79 -8.92
N LEU A 212 19.53 4.00 -9.14
CA LEU A 212 19.65 2.62 -9.63
C LEU A 212 20.32 2.51 -11.00
N LYS A 213 20.06 3.45 -11.92
CA LYS A 213 20.75 3.47 -13.23
C LYS A 213 22.22 3.79 -13.14
N ASP A 214 22.56 4.64 -12.17
CA ASP A 214 23.92 5.13 -11.96
C ASP A 214 24.72 4.24 -10.98
N ASP A 215 24.16 3.08 -10.59
CA ASP A 215 24.71 2.15 -9.59
C ASP A 215 25.06 2.82 -8.24
N ALA A 216 24.28 3.84 -7.88
CA ALA A 216 24.38 4.53 -6.61
C ALA A 216 23.54 3.84 -5.53
N ASP A 217 23.96 3.97 -4.27
CA ASP A 217 23.30 3.40 -3.09
C ASP A 217 22.39 4.40 -2.36
N GLN A 218 22.44 5.68 -2.75
CA GLN A 218 21.81 6.79 -2.04
C GLN A 218 21.08 7.76 -2.97
N VAL A 219 19.97 8.31 -2.47
CA VAL A 219 19.19 9.38 -3.07
C VAL A 219 19.24 10.60 -2.17
N THR A 220 19.60 11.76 -2.71
CA THR A 220 19.52 13.03 -1.98
C THR A 220 18.26 13.78 -2.38
N LEU A 221 17.39 14.06 -1.42
CA LEU A 221 16.11 14.74 -1.64
C LEU A 221 15.90 15.86 -0.62
N ASP A 222 15.32 16.98 -1.04
CA ASP A 222 14.87 18.03 -0.13
C ASP A 222 13.38 17.88 0.13
N LEU A 223 13.03 17.51 1.37
CA LEU A 223 11.66 17.25 1.81
C LEU A 223 11.02 18.51 2.42
N GLY A 224 11.54 19.70 2.12
CA GLY A 224 11.12 20.97 2.75
C GLY A 224 11.63 21.14 4.19
N LEU A 225 12.38 20.16 4.71
CA LEU A 225 13.04 20.17 6.02
C LEU A 225 14.57 20.14 5.88
N GLY A 226 15.06 20.52 4.70
CA GLY A 226 16.44 20.40 4.28
C GLY A 226 16.74 19.09 3.58
N ARG A 227 17.91 19.04 2.95
CA ARG A 227 18.38 17.86 2.22
C ARG A 227 18.54 16.65 3.14
N ARG A 228 17.97 15.53 2.73
CA ARG A 228 18.08 14.22 3.35
C ARG A 228 18.74 13.25 2.37
N VAL A 229 19.51 12.34 2.93
CA VAL A 229 20.10 11.21 2.21
C VAL A 229 19.27 9.98 2.59
N LEU A 230 18.70 9.32 1.59
CA LEU A 230 17.86 8.15 1.73
C LEU A 230 18.51 6.98 1.00
N PRO A 231 18.41 5.74 1.51
CA PRO A 231 18.94 4.59 0.80
C PRO A 231 18.11 4.32 -0.46
N VAL A 232 18.77 3.85 -1.51
CA VAL A 232 18.10 3.30 -2.69
C VAL A 232 17.36 2.03 -2.32
N ARG A 233 16.15 1.87 -2.87
CA ARG A 233 15.28 0.72 -2.62
C ARG A 233 14.80 0.13 -3.95
N ARG A 234 15.28 -1.07 -4.26
CA ARG A 234 14.84 -1.85 -5.44
C ARG A 234 13.34 -2.16 -5.40
N GLY A 235 12.78 -2.45 -4.22
CA GLY A 235 11.34 -2.72 -4.06
C GLY A 235 10.45 -1.54 -4.49
N CYS A 236 10.87 -0.30 -4.26
CA CYS A 236 10.12 0.88 -4.74
C CYS A 236 10.14 1.00 -6.26
N GLU A 237 11.28 0.67 -6.89
CA GLU A 237 11.40 0.66 -8.35
C GLU A 237 10.54 -0.45 -8.98
N GLN A 238 10.51 -1.63 -8.37
CA GLN A 238 9.69 -2.74 -8.82
C GLN A 238 8.20 -2.37 -8.85
N ARG A 239 7.65 -1.82 -7.75
CA ARG A 239 6.24 -1.40 -7.71
C ARG A 239 5.92 -0.24 -8.66
N ARG A 240 6.84 0.71 -8.82
CA ARG A 240 6.70 1.79 -9.82
C ARG A 240 6.59 1.22 -11.24
N ILE A 241 7.42 0.23 -11.58
CA ILE A 241 7.38 -0.46 -12.88
C ILE A 241 6.04 -1.18 -13.07
N GLU A 242 5.56 -1.89 -12.05
CA GLU A 242 4.26 -2.59 -12.10
C GLU A 242 3.11 -1.64 -12.42
N ILE A 243 3.00 -0.51 -11.71
CA ILE A 243 1.99 0.52 -11.99
C ILE A 243 2.18 1.10 -13.40
N GLY A 244 3.42 1.38 -13.80
CA GLY A 244 3.74 1.86 -15.15
C GLY A 244 3.31 0.89 -16.25
N CYS A 245 3.47 -0.42 -16.04
CA CYS A 245 3.01 -1.48 -16.92
C CYS A 245 1.48 -1.55 -16.98
N GLU A 246 0.78 -1.48 -15.83
CA GLU A 246 -0.69 -1.41 -15.80
C GLU A 246 -1.20 -0.21 -16.64
N LEU A 247 -0.58 0.97 -16.47
CA LEU A 247 -0.90 2.17 -17.24
C LEU A 247 -0.63 2.03 -18.74
N ALA A 248 0.44 1.31 -19.10
CA ALA A 248 0.83 1.08 -20.49
C ALA A 248 -0.16 0.17 -21.25
N LEU A 249 -0.91 -0.67 -20.52
CA LEU A 249 -1.96 -1.54 -21.08
C LEU A 249 -3.29 -0.81 -21.31
N LEU A 250 -3.53 0.33 -20.65
CA LEU A 250 -4.74 1.12 -20.85
C LEU A 250 -4.79 1.72 -22.26
N ASP A 251 -6.00 1.84 -22.83
CA ASP A 251 -6.21 2.56 -24.07
C ASP A 251 -5.86 4.05 -23.91
N ARG A 252 -5.65 4.72 -25.04
CA ARG A 252 -5.19 6.12 -25.07
C ARG A 252 -6.16 7.08 -24.38
N PHE A 253 -7.47 6.86 -24.48
CA PHE A 253 -8.45 7.77 -23.91
C PHE A 253 -8.53 7.60 -22.40
N VAL A 254 -8.59 6.36 -21.93
CA VAL A 254 -8.55 6.05 -20.49
C VAL A 254 -7.26 6.53 -19.84
N ARG A 255 -6.10 6.30 -20.47
CA ARG A 255 -4.81 6.80 -19.96
C ARG A 255 -4.78 8.32 -19.82
N ARG A 256 -5.44 9.04 -20.73
CA ARG A 256 -5.57 10.50 -20.66
C ARG A 256 -6.43 10.92 -19.48
N ASP A 257 -7.48 10.17 -19.14
CA ASP A 257 -8.32 10.47 -18.00
C ASP A 257 -7.57 10.26 -16.67
N VAL A 258 -6.78 9.19 -16.56
CA VAL A 258 -5.86 9.00 -15.42
C VAL A 258 -4.85 10.15 -15.32
N SER A 259 -4.22 10.51 -16.43
CA SER A 259 -3.26 11.62 -16.47
C SER A 259 -3.91 12.95 -16.07
N ARG A 260 -5.19 13.20 -16.40
CA ARG A 260 -5.89 14.43 -16.02
C ARG A 260 -5.99 14.60 -14.50
N VAL A 261 -6.01 13.49 -13.75
CA VAL A 261 -6.08 13.50 -12.29
C VAL A 261 -4.69 13.56 -11.66
N LEU A 262 -3.74 12.77 -12.16
CA LEU A 262 -2.42 12.63 -11.54
C LEU A 262 -1.41 13.71 -11.94
N ASP A 263 -1.49 14.23 -13.17
CA ASP A 263 -0.53 15.22 -13.68
C ASP A 263 -0.60 16.55 -12.92
N PRO A 264 -1.78 17.14 -12.61
CA PRO A 264 -1.87 18.40 -11.88
C PRO A 264 -1.31 18.35 -10.45
N VAL A 265 -1.31 17.17 -9.83
CA VAL A 265 -0.75 16.97 -8.49
C VAL A 265 0.71 16.52 -8.53
N GLY A 266 1.29 16.27 -9.70
CA GLY A 266 2.69 15.83 -9.86
C GLY A 266 2.90 14.31 -9.76
N ALA A 267 1.83 13.53 -9.58
CA ALA A 267 1.89 12.08 -9.36
C ALA A 267 1.90 11.25 -10.68
N TRP A 268 2.31 11.85 -11.79
CA TRP A 268 2.30 11.21 -13.12
C TRP A 268 3.70 10.86 -13.65
N HIS A 269 4.69 11.72 -13.42
CA HIS A 269 5.98 11.66 -14.14
C HIS A 269 6.78 10.38 -13.84
N ALA A 270 7.13 10.13 -12.57
CA ALA A 270 7.81 8.91 -12.13
C ALA A 270 7.21 7.59 -12.64
N LEU A 271 5.88 7.47 -12.71
CA LEU A 271 5.22 6.25 -13.21
C LEU A 271 5.51 5.95 -14.68
N ARG A 272 5.98 6.95 -15.44
CA ARG A 272 6.31 6.82 -16.86
C ARG A 272 7.80 6.74 -17.14
N LEU A 273 8.64 6.78 -16.11
CA LEU A 273 10.08 6.63 -16.31
C LEU A 273 10.38 5.21 -16.81
N PRO A 274 11.33 5.06 -17.76
CA PRO A 274 11.78 3.75 -18.18
C PRO A 274 12.35 2.97 -16.99
N PRO A 275 12.20 1.63 -16.96
CA PRO A 275 12.68 0.79 -15.88
C PRO A 275 14.20 0.97 -15.67
N ALA A 276 14.64 1.00 -14.41
CA ALA A 276 16.04 0.98 -14.01
C ALA A 276 16.55 -0.44 -13.69
N ILE A 277 15.64 -1.39 -13.47
CA ILE A 277 15.92 -2.80 -13.22
C ILE A 277 15.14 -3.66 -14.23
N GLU A 278 15.61 -4.88 -14.48
CA GLU A 278 14.81 -5.85 -15.24
C GLU A 278 13.50 -6.13 -14.49
N ALA A 279 12.38 -6.12 -15.23
CA ALA A 279 11.07 -6.42 -14.64
C ALA A 279 11.00 -7.89 -14.26
N SER A 280 10.62 -8.16 -13.01
CA SER A 280 10.23 -9.50 -12.56
C SER A 280 9.11 -10.06 -13.44
N ASP A 281 9.21 -11.33 -13.85
CA ASP A 281 8.15 -12.03 -14.59
C ASP A 281 6.95 -12.32 -13.66
N PRO A 282 5.79 -11.68 -13.84
CA PRO A 282 4.65 -11.84 -12.94
C PRO A 282 4.02 -13.24 -12.96
N SER A 283 4.44 -14.12 -13.89
CA SER A 283 4.04 -15.51 -13.96
C SER A 283 5.00 -16.49 -13.26
N ASP A 284 6.18 -16.04 -12.84
CA ASP A 284 7.11 -16.85 -12.06
C ASP A 284 6.71 -16.82 -10.57
N PRO A 285 6.29 -17.94 -9.96
CA PRO A 285 5.94 -17.95 -8.53
C PRO A 285 7.13 -17.65 -7.60
N ARG A 286 8.36 -17.60 -8.12
CA ARG A 286 9.57 -17.20 -7.38
C ARG A 286 9.89 -15.71 -7.48
N SER A 287 9.18 -15.00 -8.36
CA SER A 287 9.29 -13.54 -8.49
C SER A 287 8.28 -12.79 -7.60
N LEU A 288 7.41 -13.53 -6.90
CA LEU A 288 6.49 -13.10 -5.85
C LEU A 288 7.14 -13.27 -4.47
#